data_AF-A0A9N7Y6G8-F1
#
_entry.id   AF-A0A9N7Y6G8-F1
#
_cell.length_a   1.000
_cell.length_b   1.000
_cell.length_c   1.000
_cell.angle_alpha   90.00
_cell.angle_beta   90.00
_cell.angle_gamma   90.00
#
_symmetry.space_group_name_H-M   'P 1'
#
loop_
_entity.id
_entity.type
_entity.pdbx_description
1 polymer ?
#
loop_
_entity_poly.entity_id
_entity_poly.type
_entity_poly.pdbx_seq_one_letter_code
_entity_poly.pdbx_strand_id
1 'polypeptide(L)'
;MSVSQELEKCDANHLIILFRDGGCQFRAIYSYSPDTEEIVKFTGTGPRSISRKMIDKVYKYSSDRKQFTAIPTKSVSVSVDALTIHNHLWQIKRPGSARRK
;
A
#
# COMPACT_ATOMS: atom_id res chain seq x y z
N MET A 1 -7.01 15.32 -11.32
CA MET A 1 -8.11 14.91 -10.44
C MET A 1 -7.53 14.67 -9.05
N SER A 2 -8.24 15.08 -8.00
CA SER A 2 -7.78 14.82 -6.62
C SER A 2 -8.10 13.37 -6.24
N VAL A 3 -7.36 12.83 -5.27
CA VAL A 3 -7.60 11.49 -4.74
C VAL A 3 -9.04 11.36 -4.17
N SER A 4 -9.59 12.43 -3.61
CA SER A 4 -10.98 12.48 -3.12
C SER A 4 -12.01 12.24 -4.23
N GLN A 5 -11.83 12.86 -5.41
CA GLN A 5 -12.75 12.66 -6.54
C GLN A 5 -12.69 11.23 -7.11
N GLU A 6 -11.55 10.57 -7.00
CA GLU A 6 -11.41 9.17 -7.41
C GLU A 6 -12.09 8.25 -6.40
N LEU A 7 -11.95 8.54 -5.09
CA LEU A 7 -12.59 7.79 -4.01
C LEU A 7 -14.12 7.80 -4.09
N GLU A 8 -14.73 8.88 -4.58
CA GLU A 8 -16.18 8.96 -4.80
C GLU A 8 -16.71 7.90 -5.80
N LYS A 9 -15.83 7.31 -6.61
CA LYS A 9 -16.16 6.26 -7.59
C LYS A 9 -15.75 4.86 -7.13
N CYS A 10 -15.26 4.75 -5.89
CA CYS A 10 -14.70 3.52 -5.37
C CYS A 10 -15.76 2.69 -4.64
N ASP A 11 -16.07 1.51 -5.18
CA ASP A 11 -17.02 0.55 -4.57
C ASP A 11 -16.35 -0.45 -3.61
N ALA A 12 -15.05 -0.31 -3.35
CA ALA A 12 -14.33 -1.21 -2.44
C ALA A 12 -14.61 -0.86 -0.97
N ASN A 13 -15.02 -1.87 -0.19
CA ASN A 13 -15.31 -1.72 1.24
C ASN A 13 -14.06 -1.51 2.11
N HIS A 14 -12.92 -2.08 1.71
CA HIS A 14 -11.67 -1.97 2.45
C HIS A 14 -10.60 -1.32 1.60
N LEU A 15 -10.15 -0.16 2.06
CA LEU A 15 -9.09 0.61 1.43
C LEU A 15 -7.87 0.66 2.34
N ILE A 16 -6.70 0.55 1.75
CA ILE A 16 -5.42 0.58 2.44
C ILE A 16 -4.55 1.67 1.82
N ILE A 17 -3.96 2.50 2.67
CA ILE A 17 -2.99 3.51 2.25
C ILE A 17 -1.61 2.88 2.12
N LEU A 18 -0.94 3.08 0.98
CA LEU A 18 0.49 2.81 0.84
C LEU A 18 1.28 4.05 1.25
N PHE A 19 2.12 3.88 2.26
CA PHE A 19 3.15 4.86 2.63
C PHE A 19 4.51 4.54 2.01
N ARG A 20 5.33 5.57 1.82
CA ARG A 20 6.72 5.41 1.36
C ARG A 20 7.59 4.71 2.41
N ASP A 21 7.40 5.10 3.67
CA ASP A 21 8.17 4.71 4.85
C ASP A 21 7.39 5.05 6.13
N GLY A 22 8.06 4.92 7.29
CA GLY A 22 7.47 5.20 8.60
C GLY A 22 7.14 6.68 8.88
N GLY A 23 7.55 7.60 8.01
CA GLY A 23 7.15 9.01 8.06
C GLY A 23 5.72 9.25 7.53
N CYS A 24 4.98 8.19 7.20
CA CYS A 24 3.59 8.26 6.73
C CYS A 24 3.42 9.12 5.47
N GLN A 25 4.44 9.17 4.61
CA GLN A 25 4.36 9.88 3.34
C GLN A 25 3.49 9.09 2.36
N PHE A 26 2.31 9.64 2.02
CA PHE A 26 1.35 9.04 1.09
C PHE A 26 1.97 8.71 -0.27
N ARG A 27 1.59 7.55 -0.83
CA ARG A 27 1.97 7.14 -2.20
C ARG A 27 0.80 6.68 -3.05
N ALA A 28 -0.08 5.86 -2.50
CA ALA A 28 -1.19 5.27 -3.25
C ALA A 28 -2.30 4.78 -2.33
N ILE A 29 -3.47 4.51 -2.91
CA ILE A 29 -4.59 3.81 -2.28
C ILE A 29 -4.73 2.46 -2.98
N TYR A 30 -4.95 1.41 -2.18
CA TYR A 30 -5.23 0.06 -2.64
C TYR A 30 -6.59 -0.38 -2.13
N SER A 31 -7.30 -1.16 -2.93
CA SER A 31 -8.42 -1.97 -2.46
C SER A 31 -7.90 -3.29 -1.88
N TYR A 32 -8.55 -3.74 -0.81
CA TYR A 32 -8.31 -5.04 -0.19
C TYR A 32 -9.58 -5.88 -0.24
N SER A 33 -9.46 -7.10 -0.76
CA SER A 33 -10.53 -8.10 -0.75
C SER A 33 -10.25 -9.13 0.35
N PRO A 34 -10.97 -9.13 1.48
CA PRO A 34 -10.68 -10.06 2.59
C PRO A 34 -10.83 -11.53 2.19
N ASP A 35 -11.74 -11.83 1.27
CA ASP A 35 -12.04 -13.21 0.84
C ASP A 35 -10.91 -13.81 -0.02
N THR A 36 -10.28 -13.00 -0.87
CA THR A 36 -9.20 -13.43 -1.77
C THR A 36 -7.81 -13.00 -1.31
N GLU A 37 -7.76 -12.17 -0.26
CA GLU A 37 -6.57 -11.50 0.26
C GLU A 37 -5.81 -10.66 -0.78
N GLU A 38 -6.49 -10.26 -1.85
CA GLU A 38 -5.90 -9.46 -2.91
C GLU A 38 -5.77 -7.99 -2.50
N ILE A 39 -4.59 -7.41 -2.76
CA ILE A 39 -4.31 -5.98 -2.54
C ILE A 39 -3.97 -5.37 -3.90
N VAL A 40 -4.92 -4.62 -4.47
CA VAL A 40 -4.85 -4.09 -5.84
C VAL A 40 -4.85 -2.57 -5.82
N LYS A 41 -3.98 -1.94 -6.61
CA LYS A 41 -3.87 -0.49 -6.62
C LYS A 41 -5.12 0.12 -7.21
N PHE A 42 -5.74 1.03 -6.46
CA PHE A 42 -6.85 1.84 -6.92
C PHE A 42 -6.34 3.11 -7.59
N THR A 43 -5.49 3.88 -6.90
CA THR A 43 -4.88 5.11 -7.44
C THR A 43 -3.51 5.40 -6.84
N GLY A 44 -2.74 6.29 -7.48
CA GLY A 44 -1.45 6.78 -7.01
C GLY A 44 -0.23 6.01 -7.54
N THR A 45 0.90 6.20 -6.85
CA THR A 45 2.21 5.69 -7.25
C THR A 45 2.59 4.42 -6.48
N GLY A 46 2.84 3.34 -7.21
CA GLY A 46 3.18 2.03 -6.64
C GLY A 46 2.95 0.90 -7.63
N PRO A 47 3.29 -0.35 -7.26
CA PRO A 47 3.04 -1.55 -8.05
C PRO A 47 1.53 -1.72 -8.35
N ARG A 48 1.18 -2.57 -9.33
CA ARG A 48 -0.22 -2.86 -9.65
C ARG A 48 -0.92 -3.63 -8.53
N SER A 49 -0.22 -4.56 -7.90
CA SER A 49 -0.68 -5.34 -6.75
C SER A 49 0.44 -5.49 -5.74
N ILE A 50 0.08 -5.76 -4.49
CA ILE A 50 1.03 -5.99 -3.40
C ILE A 50 0.85 -7.42 -2.91
N SER A 51 1.92 -8.21 -2.98
CA SER A 51 1.95 -9.53 -2.37
C SER A 51 2.38 -9.45 -0.90
N ARG A 52 2.01 -10.45 -0.09
CA ARG A 52 2.44 -10.57 1.32
C ARG A 52 3.96 -10.42 1.50
N LYS A 53 4.78 -10.91 0.55
CA LYS A 53 6.26 -10.83 0.60
C LYS A 53 6.81 -9.42 0.36
N MET A 54 6.02 -8.52 -0.21
CA MET A 54 6.43 -7.13 -0.46
C MET A 54 6.25 -6.25 0.78
N ILE A 55 5.40 -6.66 1.72
CA ILE A 55 4.99 -5.86 2.89
C ILE A 55 6.12 -5.80 3.92
N ASP A 56 6.45 -4.58 4.33
CA ASP A 56 7.44 -4.33 5.37
C ASP A 56 6.77 -4.13 6.74
N LYS A 57 5.84 -3.18 6.83
CA LYS A 57 5.06 -2.86 8.02
C LYS A 57 3.61 -2.62 7.67
N VAL A 58 2.73 -2.86 8.63
CA VAL A 58 1.31 -2.51 8.55
C VAL A 58 0.93 -1.66 9.76
N TYR A 59 -0.11 -0.84 9.58
CA TYR A 59 -0.48 0.22 10.50
C TYR A 59 -1.99 0.24 10.71
N LYS A 60 -2.38 0.66 11.91
CA LYS A 60 -3.75 1.03 12.25
C LYS A 60 -3.82 2.52 12.54
N TYR A 61 -4.86 3.19 12.06
CA TYR A 61 -5.18 4.57 12.38
C TYR A 61 -5.98 4.63 13.69
N SER A 62 -5.54 5.48 14.61
CA SER A 62 -6.32 5.86 15.79
C SER A 62 -7.02 7.18 15.49
N SER A 63 -8.35 7.18 15.51
CA SER A 63 -9.17 8.40 15.42
C SER A 63 -8.85 9.39 16.54
N ASP A 64 -8.69 8.87 17.76
CA ASP A 64 -8.53 9.66 18.97
C ASP A 64 -7.18 10.39 18.97
N ARG A 65 -6.12 9.67 18.60
CA ARG A 65 -4.76 10.22 18.51
C ARG A 65 -4.46 10.88 17.17
N LYS A 66 -5.35 10.72 16.19
CA LYS A 66 -5.18 11.15 14.79
C LYS A 66 -3.84 10.69 14.22
N GLN A 67 -3.48 9.43 14.47
CA GLN A 67 -2.14 8.92 14.19
C GLN A 67 -2.17 7.45 13.75
N PHE A 68 -1.29 7.12 12.81
CA PHE A 68 -0.99 5.74 12.45
C PHE A 68 -0.01 5.11 13.45
N THR A 69 -0.36 3.93 13.96
CA THR A 69 0.49 3.12 14.83
C THR A 69 0.85 1.82 14.12
N ALA A 70 2.13 1.50 14.04
CA ALA A 70 2.57 0.22 13.49
C ALA A 70 2.11 -0.92 14.41
N ILE A 71 1.63 -2.02 13.84
CA ILE A 71 1.25 -3.21 14.60
C ILE A 71 2.29 -4.33 14.38
N PRO A 72 2.53 -5.19 15.39
CA PRO A 72 3.60 -6.19 15.34
C PRO A 72 3.21 -7.43 14.52
N THR A 73 2.74 -7.23 13.28
CA THR A 73 2.42 -8.28 12.32
C THR A 73 2.64 -7.78 10.90
N LYS A 74 2.74 -8.71 9.95
CA LYS A 74 2.73 -8.41 8.51
C LYS A 74 1.48 -8.94 7.80
N SER A 75 0.58 -9.60 8.54
CA SER A 75 -0.69 -10.04 7.98
C SER A 75 -1.60 -8.84 7.75
N VAL A 76 -2.19 -8.78 6.57
CA VAL A 76 -3.22 -7.79 6.25
C VAL A 76 -4.58 -8.38 6.63
N SER A 77 -5.43 -7.54 7.18
CA SER A 77 -6.82 -7.85 7.53
C SER A 77 -7.64 -6.57 7.47
N VAL A 78 -8.94 -6.67 7.69
CA VAL A 78 -9.86 -5.52 7.72
C VAL A 78 -9.55 -4.47 8.79
N SER A 79 -8.66 -4.77 9.74
CA SER A 79 -8.23 -3.82 10.77
C SER A 79 -6.97 -3.03 10.40
N VAL A 80 -6.38 -3.30 9.23
CA VAL A 80 -5.21 -2.59 8.71
C VAL A 80 -5.67 -1.41 7.85
N ASP A 81 -5.23 -0.21 8.21
CA ASP A 81 -5.58 1.03 7.50
C ASP A 81 -4.48 1.47 6.52
N ALA A 82 -3.24 1.09 6.79
CA ALA A 82 -2.10 1.45 5.94
C ALA A 82 -0.96 0.42 6.00
N LEU A 83 -0.07 0.46 5.02
CA LEU A 83 1.12 -0.37 4.96
C LEU A 83 2.30 0.33 4.30
N THR A 84 3.49 -0.23 4.46
CA THR A 84 4.68 0.06 3.67
C THR A 84 5.12 -1.20 2.93
N ILE A 85 5.81 -1.04 1.81
CA ILE A 85 6.52 -2.12 1.13
C ILE A 85 8.02 -1.99 1.30
N HIS A 86 8.77 -3.08 1.14
CA HIS A 86 10.22 -3.09 1.28
C HIS A 86 10.91 -2.04 0.39
N ASN A 87 11.90 -1.34 0.96
CA ASN A 87 12.56 -0.21 0.31
C ASN A 87 13.20 -0.53 -1.04
N HIS A 88 13.71 -1.76 -1.22
CA HIS A 88 14.33 -2.17 -2.49
C HIS A 88 13.34 -2.22 -3.66
N LEU A 89 12.03 -2.32 -3.41
CA LEU A 89 10.99 -2.33 -4.46
C LEU A 89 10.76 -0.95 -5.08
N TRP A 90 11.23 0.11 -4.42
CA TRP A 90 11.22 1.47 -4.96
C TRP A 90 12.45 1.79 -5.81
N GLN A 91 13.50 1.00 -5.68
CA GLN A 91 14.66 1.09 -6.56
C GLN A 91 14.28 0.41 -7.88
N ILE A 92 13.87 1.22 -8.86
CA ILE A 92 13.60 0.76 -10.22
C ILE A 92 14.86 0.02 -10.68
N LYS A 93 14.79 -1.31 -10.80
CA LYS A 93 15.74 -2.03 -11.65
C LYS A 93 15.45 -1.54 -13.06
N ARG A 94 16.22 -0.55 -13.53
CA ARG A 94 16.36 -0.32 -14.97
C ARG A 94 16.74 -1.69 -15.53
N PRO A 95 16.05 -2.22 -16.55
CA PRO A 95 16.54 -3.40 -17.24
C PRO A 95 17.93 -3.00 -17.73
N GLY A 96 18.97 -3.51 -17.08
CA GLY A 96 20.32 -3.37 -17.57
C GLY A 96 20.27 -3.95 -18.97
N SER A 97 20.58 -3.13 -19.97
CA SER A 97 20.82 -3.56 -21.33
C SER A 97 21.61 -4.86 -21.28
N ALA A 98 20.96 -5.98 -21.58
CA ALA A 98 21.63 -7.25 -21.75
C ALA A 98 22.57 -7.04 -22.93
N ARG A 99 23.83 -6.73 -22.63
CA ARG A 99 24.88 -6.61 -23.64
C ARG A 99 25.13 -8.06 -24.09
N ARG A 100 24.53 -8.42 -25.22
CA ARG A 100 24.84 -9.63 -25.98
C ARG A 100 26.37 -9.75 -26.06
N LYS A 101 26.91 -10.84 -25.55
CA LYS A 101 28.19 -11.40 -25.96
C LYS A 101 27.89 -12.72 -26.64
#